data_AF-A0A3D1QYC5-F1
#
_entry.id   AF-A0A3D1QYC5-F1
#
_cell.length_a   1.000
_cell.length_b   1.000
_cell.length_c   1.000
_cell.angle_alpha   90.00
_cell.angle_beta   90.00
_cell.angle_gamma   90.00
#
_symmetry.space_group_name_H-M   'P 1'
#
loop_
_entity.id
_entity.type
_entity.pdbx_description
1 polymer ?
#
loop_
_entity_poly.entity_id
_entity_poly.type
_entity_poly.pdbx_seq_one_letter_code
_entity_poly.pdbx_strand_id
1 'polypeptide(L)'
;MEITNHVGTVLPTEDERKQLVADIANVRERLIRWGVIVAPEVRCSFLKPRAGAEAMMELVFGLATEKKVVIDGMPLEGMSSDMKLGNMAYGFEQQLTDCQQIAADTRLVAFGEAWQAFLGYYGVLNSMASRDAALASRLRPVVEFMSNGPRQKKQKP
;
A
#
# COMPACT_ATOMS: atom_id res chain seq x y z
N MET A 1 14.41 5.33 -29.77
CA MET A 1 14.11 5.57 -28.34
C MET A 1 14.51 4.29 -27.63
N GLU A 2 15.61 4.32 -26.87
CA GLU A 2 16.01 3.15 -26.07
C GLU A 2 14.96 2.93 -24.98
N ILE A 3 14.48 1.70 -24.86
CA ILE A 3 13.56 1.32 -23.79
C ILE A 3 14.44 0.97 -22.59
N THR A 4 14.61 1.93 -21.69
CA THR A 4 15.31 1.69 -20.42
C THR A 4 14.48 0.73 -19.57
N ASN A 5 15.06 -0.39 -19.16
CA ASN A 5 14.46 -1.32 -18.19
C ASN A 5 14.79 -0.84 -16.78
N HIS A 6 13.78 -0.52 -15.99
CA HIS A 6 13.93 0.08 -14.67
C HIS A 6 13.86 -0.95 -13.53
N VAL A 7 13.14 -2.07 -13.68
CA VAL A 7 12.87 -3.00 -12.56
C VAL A 7 13.02 -4.48 -12.90
N GLY A 8 13.07 -4.86 -14.18
CA GLY A 8 13.15 -6.25 -14.62
C GLY A 8 14.56 -6.87 -14.61
N THR A 9 15.58 -6.16 -14.13
CA THR A 9 16.98 -6.60 -14.14
C THR A 9 17.36 -7.47 -12.94
N VAL A 10 16.72 -7.27 -11.79
CA VAL A 10 16.96 -8.02 -10.55
C VAL A 10 15.65 -8.59 -10.06
N LEU A 11 15.55 -9.92 -10.06
CA LEU A 11 14.40 -10.64 -9.52
C LEU A 11 14.80 -11.29 -8.19
N PRO A 12 14.03 -11.11 -7.11
CA PRO A 12 14.28 -11.81 -5.87
C PRO A 12 14.11 -13.32 -6.08
N THR A 13 14.95 -14.11 -5.44
CA THR A 13 14.84 -15.58 -5.45
C THR A 13 13.54 -16.04 -4.77
N GLU A 14 13.11 -17.27 -5.06
CA GLU A 14 11.90 -17.81 -4.43
C GLU A 14 12.01 -17.90 -2.91
N ASP A 15 13.21 -18.21 -2.40
CA ASP A 15 13.46 -18.30 -0.96
C ASP A 15 13.43 -16.92 -0.29
N GLU A 16 14.04 -15.90 -0.91
CA GLU A 16 13.96 -14.51 -0.44
C GLU A 16 12.51 -13.99 -0.45
N ARG A 17 11.72 -14.30 -1.49
CA ARG A 17 10.30 -13.93 -1.54
C ARG A 17 9.51 -14.56 -0.39
N LYS A 18 9.69 -15.86 -0.16
CA LYS A 18 9.01 -16.57 0.94
C LYS A 18 9.38 -16.00 2.29
N GLN A 19 10.67 -15.70 2.50
CA GLN A 19 11.15 -15.12 3.74
C GLN A 19 10.53 -13.73 3.99
N LEU A 20 10.53 -12.85 2.98
CA LEU A 20 9.92 -11.52 3.09
C LEU A 20 8.42 -11.57 3.44
N VAL A 21 7.68 -12.50 2.82
CA VAL A 21 6.26 -12.70 3.13
C VAL A 21 6.07 -13.18 4.57
N ALA A 22 6.91 -14.11 5.03
CA ALA A 22 6.88 -14.58 6.42
C ALA A 22 7.22 -13.45 7.40
N ASP A 23 8.20 -12.61 7.10
CA ASP A 23 8.60 -11.49 7.95
C ASP A 23 7.49 -10.43 8.07
N ILE A 24 6.81 -10.11 6.96
CA ILE A 24 5.65 -9.21 6.98
C ILE A 24 4.52 -9.79 7.85
N ALA A 25 4.24 -11.09 7.72
CA ALA A 25 3.24 -11.76 8.55
C ALA A 25 3.61 -11.71 10.04
N ASN A 26 4.88 -11.97 10.37
CA ASN A 26 5.41 -11.89 11.74
C ASN A 26 5.29 -10.47 12.32
N VAL A 27 5.61 -9.44 11.53
CA VAL A 27 5.43 -8.03 11.94
C VAL A 27 3.96 -7.76 12.25
N ARG A 28 3.05 -8.17 11.36
CA ARG A 28 1.60 -8.02 11.58
C ARG A 28 1.13 -8.68 12.88
N GLU A 29 1.55 -9.91 13.15
CA GLU A 29 1.18 -10.61 14.38
C GLU A 29 1.68 -9.91 15.64
N ARG A 30 2.89 -9.33 15.58
CA ARG A 30 3.46 -8.57 16.69
C ARG A 30 2.74 -7.25 16.92
N LEU A 31 2.34 -6.56 15.85
CA LEU A 31 1.58 -5.30 15.94
C LEU A 31 0.18 -5.53 16.53
N ILE A 32 -0.50 -6.62 16.20
CA ILE A 32 -1.85 -6.93 16.71
C ILE A 32 -1.88 -7.13 18.23
N ARG A 33 -0.76 -7.46 18.88
CA ARG A 33 -0.73 -7.66 20.35
C ARG A 33 -1.07 -6.42 21.17
N TRP A 34 -0.83 -5.23 20.60
CA TRP A 34 -1.05 -3.95 21.27
C TRP A 34 -1.76 -2.92 20.36
N GLY A 35 -1.74 -3.13 19.05
CA GLY A 35 -2.44 -2.30 18.08
C GLY A 35 -3.89 -2.76 17.88
N VAL A 36 -4.71 -1.86 17.35
CA VAL A 36 -6.13 -2.13 17.06
C VAL A 36 -6.45 -1.85 15.60
N ILE A 37 -7.34 -2.65 15.01
CA ILE A 37 -7.93 -2.37 13.70
C ILE A 37 -9.28 -1.71 13.93
N VAL A 38 -9.37 -0.42 13.65
CA VAL A 38 -10.62 0.35 13.79
C VAL A 38 -11.44 0.22 12.51
N ALA A 39 -12.66 -0.28 12.65
CA ALA A 39 -13.65 -0.36 11.57
C ALA A 39 -13.99 1.03 11.01
N PRO A 40 -14.24 1.18 9.70
CA PRO A 40 -14.45 2.49 9.06
C PRO A 40 -15.51 3.37 9.75
N GLU A 41 -16.59 2.75 10.23
CA GLU A 41 -17.73 3.41 10.84
C GLU A 41 -17.36 4.10 12.17
N VAL A 42 -16.43 3.49 12.90
CA VAL A 42 -15.97 3.97 14.22
C VAL A 42 -14.85 5.01 14.07
N ARG A 43 -14.17 5.08 12.92
CA ARG A 43 -13.08 6.06 12.71
C ARG A 43 -13.54 7.50 12.83
N CYS A 44 -14.78 7.79 12.45
CA CYS A 44 -15.35 9.13 12.49
C CYS A 44 -15.76 9.58 13.90
N SER A 45 -15.91 8.66 14.86
CA SER A 45 -16.31 9.01 16.23
C SER A 45 -15.13 9.42 17.12
N PHE A 46 -13.89 9.16 16.70
CA PHE A 46 -12.72 9.56 17.48
C PHE A 46 -12.42 11.05 17.36
N LEU A 47 -12.03 11.65 18.49
CA LEU A 47 -11.48 13.00 18.51
C LEU A 47 -10.15 13.00 17.76
N LYS A 48 -10.00 13.96 16.86
CA LYS A 48 -8.80 14.10 16.03
C LYS A 48 -7.97 15.26 16.57
N PRO A 49 -6.75 15.03 17.05
CA PRO A 49 -5.88 16.11 17.45
C PRO A 49 -5.60 17.02 16.25
N ARG A 50 -5.38 18.31 16.54
CA ARG A 50 -4.86 19.24 15.54
C ARG A 50 -3.41 18.89 15.24
N ALA A 51 -2.93 19.29 14.07
CA ALA A 51 -1.51 19.15 13.74
C ALA A 51 -0.64 19.84 14.82
N GLY A 52 0.36 19.11 15.35
CA GLY A 52 1.26 19.61 16.38
C GLY A 52 0.67 19.62 17.81
N ALA A 53 -0.50 19.01 18.02
CA ALA A 53 -1.09 18.92 19.36
C ALA A 53 -0.27 18.02 20.30
N GLU A 54 0.59 17.14 19.78
CA GLU A 54 1.43 16.22 20.55
C GLU A 54 2.30 16.97 21.57
N ALA A 55 2.99 18.03 21.14
CA ALA A 55 3.80 18.86 22.04
C ALA A 55 2.96 19.59 23.10
N MET A 56 1.72 19.96 22.75
CA MET A 56 0.80 20.62 23.69
C MET A 56 0.24 19.63 24.70
N MET A 57 -0.03 18.40 24.30
CA MET A 57 -0.43 17.32 25.20
C MET A 57 0.66 17.03 26.23
N GLU A 58 1.92 16.98 25.82
CA GLU A 58 3.09 16.83 26.71
C GLU A 58 3.17 17.98 27.73
N LEU A 59 3.00 19.22 27.27
CA LEU A 59 3.00 20.39 28.14
C LEU A 59 1.86 20.34 29.17
N VAL A 60 0.63 20.01 28.74
CA VAL A 60 -0.54 19.91 29.62
C VAL A 60 -0.36 18.79 30.63
N PHE A 61 0.19 17.64 30.23
CA PHE A 61 0.54 16.55 31.13
C PHE A 61 1.53 17.02 32.21
N GLY A 62 2.58 17.75 31.83
CA GLY A 62 3.56 18.29 32.78
C GLY A 62 2.94 19.26 33.78
N LEU A 63 2.12 20.20 33.31
CA LEU A 63 1.43 21.17 34.16
C LEU A 63 0.41 20.52 35.11
N ALA A 64 -0.37 19.56 34.62
CA ALA A 64 -1.33 18.82 35.44
C ALA A 64 -0.62 18.00 36.53
N THR A 65 0.52 17.39 36.21
CA THR A 65 1.37 16.68 37.16
C THR A 65 1.88 17.62 38.25
N GLU A 66 2.47 18.77 37.87
CA GLU A 66 3.03 19.74 38.81
C GLU A 66 1.98 20.27 39.79
N LYS A 67 0.77 20.57 39.28
CA LYS A 67 -0.33 21.12 40.07
C LYS A 67 -1.18 20.06 40.77
N LYS A 68 -0.86 18.76 40.61
CA LYS A 68 -1.61 17.62 41.17
C LYS A 68 -3.11 17.68 40.81
N VAL A 69 -3.41 18.07 39.56
CA VAL A 69 -4.79 18.14 39.07
C VAL A 69 -5.29 16.71 38.81
N VAL A 70 -6.45 16.38 39.38
CA VAL A 70 -7.11 15.10 39.19
C VAL A 70 -8.51 15.36 38.65
N ILE A 71 -8.84 14.74 37.51
CA ILE A 71 -10.17 14.78 36.92
C ILE A 71 -10.77 13.39 37.03
N ASP A 72 -11.95 13.28 37.63
CA ASP A 72 -12.62 12.00 37.77
C ASP A 72 -12.96 11.42 36.38
N GLY A 73 -12.69 10.13 36.21
CA GLY A 73 -12.83 9.42 34.93
C GLY A 73 -11.78 9.73 33.86
N MET A 74 -10.79 10.60 34.11
CA MET A 74 -9.72 10.93 33.15
C MET A 74 -8.32 10.85 33.79
N PRO A 75 -7.78 9.62 33.99
CA PRO A 75 -6.48 9.44 34.62
C PRO A 75 -5.35 10.00 33.76
N LEU A 76 -4.47 10.79 34.38
CA LEU A 76 -3.36 11.45 33.69
C LEU A 76 -2.35 10.42 33.14
N GLU A 77 -2.14 9.32 33.85
CA GLU A 77 -1.29 8.20 33.43
C GLU A 77 -1.77 7.55 32.13
N GLY A 78 -3.09 7.54 31.90
CA GLY A 78 -3.70 7.05 30.65
C GLY A 78 -3.26 7.91 29.48
N MET A 79 -3.35 9.23 29.61
CA MET A 79 -2.91 10.18 28.59
C MET A 79 -1.44 10.00 28.20
N SER A 80 -0.52 9.89 29.17
CA SER A 80 0.91 9.67 28.86
C SER A 80 1.15 8.34 28.14
N SER A 81 0.44 7.27 28.54
CA SER A 81 0.57 5.96 27.92
C SER A 81 0.07 5.96 26.47
N ASP A 82 -1.06 6.62 26.22
CA ASP A 82 -1.65 6.77 24.89
C ASP A 82 -0.76 7.60 23.96
N MET A 83 -0.17 8.69 24.46
CA MET A 83 0.79 9.49 23.70
C MET A 83 2.02 8.67 23.28
N LYS A 84 2.60 7.91 24.21
CA LYS A 84 3.75 7.04 23.91
C LYS A 84 3.38 6.00 22.86
N LEU A 85 2.21 5.36 23.00
CA LEU A 85 1.73 4.36 22.05
C LEU A 85 1.48 4.97 20.67
N GLY A 86 0.85 6.14 20.60
CA GLY A 86 0.59 6.86 19.35
C GLY A 86 1.89 7.23 18.62
N ASN A 87 2.88 7.77 19.33
CA ASN A 87 4.19 8.10 18.75
C ASN A 87 4.93 6.85 18.23
N MET A 88 4.89 5.74 18.97
CA MET A 88 5.47 4.48 18.50
C MET A 88 4.75 3.97 17.26
N ALA A 89 3.41 3.98 17.26
CA ALA A 89 2.60 3.54 16.14
C ALA A 89 2.87 4.37 14.87
N TYR A 90 3.03 5.69 15.02
CA TYR A 90 3.39 6.59 13.91
C TYR A 90 4.72 6.21 13.27
N GLY A 91 5.74 5.87 14.06
CA GLY A 91 7.03 5.42 13.53
C GLY A 91 6.92 4.13 12.69
N PHE A 92 6.09 3.18 13.13
CA PHE A 92 5.81 1.97 12.33
C PHE A 92 5.00 2.28 11.07
N GLU A 93 4.01 3.17 11.15
CA GLU A 93 3.17 3.58 10.03
C GLU A 93 4.01 4.16 8.88
N GLN A 94 4.99 5.01 9.19
CA GLN A 94 5.90 5.58 8.20
C GLN A 94 6.65 4.48 7.42
N GLN A 95 7.28 3.55 8.13
CA GLN A 95 8.06 2.46 7.51
C GLN A 95 7.18 1.52 6.68
N LEU A 96 5.98 1.19 7.17
CA LEU A 96 5.03 0.35 6.43
C LEU A 96 4.50 1.05 5.19
N THR A 97 4.31 2.37 5.24
CA THR A 97 3.92 3.18 4.09
C THR A 97 4.99 3.17 3.01
N ASP A 98 6.26 3.30 3.39
CA ASP A 98 7.38 3.21 2.45
C ASP A 98 7.46 1.84 1.78
N CYS A 99 7.34 0.76 2.56
CA CYS A 99 7.28 -0.62 2.04
C CYS A 99 6.12 -0.81 1.05
N GLN A 100 4.93 -0.29 1.38
CA GLN A 100 3.77 -0.32 0.51
C GLN A 100 4.05 0.43 -0.80
N GLN A 101 4.65 1.62 -0.72
CA GLN A 101 4.95 2.46 -1.87
C GLN A 101 5.95 1.79 -2.80
N ILE A 102 7.04 1.21 -2.26
CA ILE A 102 8.03 0.46 -3.04
C ILE A 102 7.37 -0.68 -3.82
N ALA A 103 6.53 -1.49 -3.16
CA ALA A 103 5.83 -2.59 -3.82
C ALA A 103 4.84 -2.10 -4.89
N ALA A 104 4.11 -1.01 -4.61
CA ALA A 104 3.14 -0.43 -5.52
C ALA A 104 3.81 0.14 -6.79
N ASP A 105 4.89 0.90 -6.63
CA ASP A 105 5.61 1.53 -7.73
C ASP A 105 6.36 0.50 -8.55
N THR A 106 7.04 -0.46 -7.91
CA THR A 106 7.69 -1.58 -8.62
C THR A 106 6.68 -2.33 -9.48
N ARG A 107 5.49 -2.61 -8.95
CA ARG A 107 4.42 -3.27 -9.71
C ARG A 107 3.92 -2.41 -10.87
N LEU A 108 3.73 -1.11 -10.65
CA LEU A 108 3.31 -0.17 -11.69
C LEU A 108 4.31 -0.15 -12.85
N VAL A 109 5.60 0.03 -12.55
CA VAL A 109 6.67 0.10 -13.54
C VAL A 109 6.82 -1.24 -14.26
N ALA A 110 6.88 -2.36 -13.53
CA ALA A 110 7.06 -3.68 -14.12
C ALA A 110 5.93 -4.03 -15.10
N PHE A 111 4.67 -3.77 -14.72
CA PHE A 111 3.55 -4.02 -15.64
C PHE A 111 3.47 -3.00 -16.77
N GLY A 112 3.90 -1.76 -16.55
CA GLY A 112 4.02 -0.76 -17.61
C GLY A 112 5.00 -1.19 -18.69
N GLU A 113 6.20 -1.61 -18.30
CA GLU A 113 7.23 -2.10 -19.21
C GLU A 113 6.79 -3.40 -19.92
N ALA A 114 6.20 -4.34 -19.18
CA ALA A 114 5.65 -5.57 -19.77
C ALA A 114 4.55 -5.26 -20.78
N TRP A 115 3.69 -4.27 -20.51
CA TRP A 115 2.64 -3.84 -21.43
C TRP A 115 3.20 -3.19 -22.69
N GLN A 116 4.23 -2.36 -22.59
CA GLN A 116 4.92 -1.78 -23.75
C GLN A 116 5.50 -2.87 -24.65
N ALA A 117 6.23 -3.83 -24.06
CA ALA A 117 6.76 -4.97 -24.80
C ALA A 117 5.63 -5.80 -25.44
N PHE A 118 4.58 -6.09 -24.68
CA PHE A 118 3.39 -6.80 -25.16
C PHE A 118 2.77 -6.12 -26.39
N LEU A 119 2.57 -4.79 -26.36
CA LEU A 119 2.00 -4.06 -27.51
C LEU A 119 2.89 -4.13 -28.74
N GLY A 120 4.21 -4.03 -28.57
CA GLY A 120 5.17 -4.18 -29.66
C GLY A 120 5.09 -5.56 -30.31
N TYR A 121 5.19 -6.63 -29.51
CA TYR A 121 5.08 -8.00 -30.00
C TYR A 121 3.71 -8.31 -30.61
N TYR A 122 2.63 -7.86 -29.95
CA TYR A 122 1.28 -8.01 -30.46
C TYR A 122 1.11 -7.35 -31.83
N GLY A 123 1.60 -6.11 -32.01
CA GLY A 123 1.52 -5.42 -33.31
C GLY A 123 2.19 -6.19 -34.44
N VAL A 124 3.39 -6.71 -34.20
CA VAL A 124 4.13 -7.54 -35.17
C VAL A 124 3.37 -8.84 -35.48
N LEU A 125 2.98 -9.60 -34.44
CA LEU A 125 2.27 -10.87 -34.60
C LEU A 125 0.91 -10.68 -35.31
N ASN A 126 0.19 -9.61 -35.00
CA ASN A 126 -1.08 -9.29 -35.64
C ASN A 126 -0.91 -8.94 -37.12
N SER A 127 0.18 -8.26 -37.51
CA SER A 127 0.49 -8.00 -38.92
C SER A 127 0.77 -9.29 -39.70
N MET A 128 1.45 -10.25 -39.07
CA MET A 128 1.80 -11.55 -39.65
C MET A 128 0.59 -12.49 -39.78
N ALA A 129 -0.38 -12.37 -38.88
CA ALA A 129 -1.57 -13.23 -38.83
C ALA A 129 -2.39 -13.24 -40.14
N SER A 130 -2.31 -12.18 -40.95
CA SER A 130 -2.95 -12.14 -42.28
C SER A 130 -2.41 -13.19 -43.28
N ARG A 131 -1.21 -13.71 -43.04
CA ARG A 131 -0.49 -14.65 -43.92
C ARG A 131 -0.24 -16.01 -43.25
N ASP A 132 -0.64 -16.18 -42.00
CA ASP A 132 -0.50 -17.42 -41.22
C ASP A 132 -1.79 -17.70 -40.42
N ALA A 133 -2.58 -18.65 -40.93
CA ALA A 133 -3.85 -19.03 -40.33
C ALA A 133 -3.70 -19.71 -38.95
N ALA A 134 -2.61 -20.42 -38.71
CA ALA A 134 -2.34 -21.07 -37.43
C ALA A 134 -2.00 -20.02 -36.36
N LEU A 135 -1.19 -19.02 -36.72
CA LEU A 135 -0.91 -17.87 -35.86
C LEU A 135 -2.18 -17.05 -35.57
N ALA A 136 -2.99 -16.77 -36.60
CA ALA A 136 -4.24 -16.03 -36.44
C ALA A 136 -5.20 -16.71 -35.45
N SER A 137 -5.34 -18.04 -35.54
CA SER A 137 -6.15 -18.82 -34.61
C SER A 137 -5.66 -18.70 -33.16
N ARG A 138 -4.34 -18.78 -32.93
CA ARG A 138 -3.74 -18.68 -31.61
C ARG A 138 -3.77 -17.26 -31.03
N LEU A 139 -3.69 -16.23 -31.88
CA LEU A 139 -3.71 -14.83 -31.46
C LEU A 139 -5.12 -14.31 -31.15
N ARG A 140 -6.16 -15.04 -31.60
CA ARG A 140 -7.56 -14.65 -31.48
C ARG A 140 -7.99 -14.18 -30.08
N PRO A 141 -7.66 -14.86 -28.96
CA PRO A 141 -8.04 -14.38 -27.63
C PRO A 141 -7.44 -13.02 -27.29
N VAL A 142 -6.23 -12.75 -27.78
CA VAL A 142 -5.53 -11.47 -27.58
C VAL A 142 -6.19 -10.37 -28.40
N VAL A 143 -6.55 -10.66 -29.66
CA VAL A 143 -7.29 -9.71 -30.52
C VAL A 143 -8.64 -9.36 -29.91
N GLU A 144 -9.38 -10.35 -29.40
CA GLU A 144 -10.67 -10.15 -28.73
C GLU A 144 -10.50 -9.30 -27.46
N PHE A 145 -9.47 -9.56 -26.66
CA PHE A 145 -9.14 -8.75 -25.50
C PHE A 145 -8.83 -7.30 -25.89
N MET A 146 -7.99 -7.09 -26.91
CA MET A 146 -7.58 -5.75 -27.38
C MET A 146 -8.71 -4.97 -28.05
N SER A 147 -9.69 -5.66 -28.66
CA SER A 147 -10.86 -5.02 -29.28
C SER A 147 -11.85 -4.49 -28.24
N ASN A 148 -11.83 -5.05 -27.03
CA ASN A 148 -12.60 -4.56 -25.90
C ASN A 148 -11.76 -3.50 -25.16
N GLY A 149 -11.91 -2.23 -25.54
CA GLY A 149 -11.20 -1.11 -24.90
C GLY A 149 -11.34 -1.07 -23.37
N PRO A 150 -10.52 -0.28 -22.66
CA PRO A 150 -10.46 -0.32 -21.20
C PRO A 150 -11.82 0.08 -20.58
N ARG A 151 -12.55 -0.94 -20.09
CA ARG A 151 -13.84 -0.90 -19.36
C ARG A 151 -14.84 0.16 -19.85
N GLN A 152 -15.94 -0.30 -20.46
CA GLN A 152 -17.22 0.40 -20.32
C GLN A 152 -17.41 0.74 -18.83
N LYS A 153 -17.45 2.02 -18.49
CA LYS A 153 -17.94 2.46 -17.18
C LYS A 153 -19.31 1.79 -17.02
N LYS A 154 -19.46 0.89 -16.05
CA LYS A 154 -20.80 0.48 -15.61
C LYS A 154 -21.54 1.78 -15.31
N GLN A 155 -22.55 2.11 -16.10
CA GLN A 155 -23.50 3.16 -15.74
C GLN A 155 -24.07 2.73 -14.39
N LYS A 156 -23.87 3.58 -13.38
CA LYS A 156 -24.52 3.39 -12.08
C LYS A 156 -26.03 3.53 -12.30
N PRO A 157 -26.87 2.64 -11.75
CA PRO A 157 -28.28 2.97 -11.54
C PRO A 157 -28.40 4.14 -10.56
#